data_AF-A0A318KAS8-F1
#
_entry.id   AF-A0A318KAS8-F1
#
_cell.length_a   1.000
_cell.length_b   1.000
_cell.length_c   1.000
_cell.angle_alpha   90.00
_cell.angle_beta   90.00
_cell.angle_gamma   90.00
#
_symmetry.space_group_name_H-M   'P 1'
#
loop_
_entity.id
_entity.type
_entity.pdbx_description
1 polymer ?
#
loop_
_entity_poly.entity_id
_entity_poly.type
_entity_poly.pdbx_seq_one_letter_code
_entity_poly.pdbx_strand_id
1 'polypeptide(L)'
;MSGDSSTPGRRPPRFRPTEHLASEAIAAYVDGELRMNAYLRAAQHLSQCPECAAEVDAQQQARIALRQSGPISIPHGLHDSLTRIPLADLPGGASSQTSNSNGTPRNEAVFGFLTDSFAATRWTTWWRK
;
A
#
# COMPACT_ATOMS: atom_id res chain seq x y z
N MET A 1 -0.37 50.35 38.24
CA MET A 1 -1.62 49.66 37.84
C MET A 1 -1.20 48.35 37.21
N SER A 2 -1.31 47.25 37.96
CA SER A 2 -1.02 45.90 37.46
C SER A 2 -2.23 45.39 36.69
N GLY A 3 -2.02 44.94 35.46
CA GLY A 3 -3.03 44.28 34.64
C GLY A 3 -2.39 43.07 33.98
N ASP A 4 -2.49 41.94 34.67
CA ASP A 4 -2.24 40.61 34.12
C ASP A 4 -3.20 40.37 32.93
N SER A 5 -2.68 39.87 31.82
CA SER A 5 -3.50 39.34 30.73
C SER A 5 -2.97 37.96 30.37
N SER A 6 -3.34 37.03 31.24
CA SER A 6 -3.25 35.59 31.09
C SER A 6 -3.59 35.10 29.67
N THR A 7 -2.68 34.31 29.11
CA THR A 7 -2.79 33.58 27.85
C THR A 7 -3.83 32.45 27.96
N PRO A 8 -4.78 32.28 27.02
CA PRO A 8 -5.70 31.16 27.07
C PRO A 8 -4.97 29.85 26.79
N GLY A 9 -5.14 28.92 27.72
CA GLY A 9 -4.34 27.71 27.85
C GLY A 9 -4.45 26.74 26.67
N ARG A 10 -3.29 26.23 26.26
CA ARG A 10 -3.16 25.06 25.40
C ARG A 10 -3.59 23.83 26.18
N ARG A 11 -4.86 23.44 26.08
CA ARG A 11 -5.32 22.14 26.58
C ARG A 11 -4.66 21.06 25.73
N PRO A 12 -3.76 20.20 26.27
CA PRO A 12 -3.22 19.10 25.47
C PRO A 12 -4.35 18.14 25.07
N PRO A 13 -4.29 17.52 23.89
CA PRO A 13 -5.32 16.59 23.43
C PRO A 13 -5.39 15.41 24.40
N ARG A 14 -6.61 15.05 24.81
CA ARG A 14 -6.89 13.96 25.74
C ARG A 14 -7.04 12.68 24.92
N PHE A 15 -6.19 11.69 25.14
CA PHE A 15 -6.40 10.33 24.60
C PHE A 15 -7.50 9.62 25.40
N ARG A 16 -8.30 8.77 24.75
CA ARG A 16 -9.40 8.00 25.37
C ARG A 16 -9.29 6.49 25.04
N PRO A 17 -9.58 5.57 26.00
CA PRO A 17 -9.50 4.08 26.00
C PRO A 17 -10.08 3.19 24.88
N THR A 18 -10.38 3.73 23.71
CA THR A 18 -9.86 3.17 22.47
C THR A 18 -8.42 3.69 22.30
N GLU A 19 -7.62 3.53 23.36
CA GLU A 19 -6.46 4.41 23.70
C GLU A 19 -5.16 4.02 23.06
N HIS A 20 -5.11 2.86 22.44
CA HIS A 20 -3.95 2.41 21.70
C HIS A 20 -3.95 3.02 20.31
N LEU A 21 -2.77 3.11 19.70
CA LEU A 21 -2.73 3.39 18.27
C LEU A 21 -3.51 2.28 17.56
N ALA A 22 -4.29 2.66 16.56
CA ALA A 22 -4.89 1.67 15.68
C ALA A 22 -3.78 0.93 14.92
N SER A 23 -4.01 -0.35 14.62
CA SER A 23 -3.01 -1.23 13.98
C SER A 23 -2.44 -0.65 12.67
N GLU A 24 -3.27 0.05 11.89
CA GLU A 24 -2.89 0.74 10.67
C GLU A 24 -1.97 1.95 10.93
N ALA A 25 -2.16 2.64 12.06
CA ALA A 25 -1.31 3.75 12.47
C ALA A 25 0.08 3.26 12.92
N ILE A 26 0.14 2.07 13.53
CA ILE A 26 1.39 1.41 13.92
C ILE A 26 2.17 0.97 12.68
N ALA A 27 1.51 0.31 11.73
CA ALA A 27 2.12 -0.06 10.45
C ALA A 27 2.66 1.17 9.69
N ALA A 28 1.83 2.21 9.54
CA ALA A 28 2.24 3.46 8.88
C ALA A 28 3.37 4.18 9.62
N TYR A 29 3.45 4.07 10.95
CA TYR A 29 4.56 4.61 11.73
C TYR A 29 5.87 3.87 11.42
N VAL A 30 5.85 2.53 11.42
CA VAL A 30 7.01 1.67 11.15
C VAL A 30 7.51 1.81 9.71
N ASP A 31 6.60 1.95 8.75
CA ASP A 31 6.95 2.16 7.35
C ASP A 31 7.32 3.62 7.01
N GLY A 32 7.08 4.56 7.93
CA GLY A 32 7.42 5.97 7.76
C GLY A 32 6.44 6.74 6.86
N GLU A 33 5.22 6.23 6.69
CA GLU A 33 4.20 6.80 5.81
C GLU A 33 3.33 7.89 6.50
N LEU A 34 3.49 8.07 7.81
CA LEU A 34 2.79 9.12 8.55
C LEU A 34 3.31 10.52 8.21
N ARG A 35 2.39 11.46 7.98
CA ARG A 35 2.72 12.89 7.92
C ARG A 35 3.33 13.36 9.24
N MET A 36 4.23 14.36 9.19
CA MET A 36 5.00 14.89 10.34
C MET A 36 4.17 15.10 11.62
N ASN A 37 3.00 15.75 11.53
CA ASN A 37 2.14 15.99 12.69
C ASN A 37 1.55 14.72 13.31
N ALA A 38 1.25 13.71 12.50
CA ALA A 38 0.77 12.41 12.99
C ALA A 38 1.92 11.60 13.59
N TYR A 39 3.09 11.64 12.95
CA TYR A 39 4.31 11.01 13.44
C TYR A 39 4.69 11.53 14.84
N LEU A 40 4.69 12.85 15.06
CA LEU A 40 5.02 13.42 16.37
C LEU A 40 4.03 13.00 17.47
N ARG A 41 2.73 12.91 17.15
CA ARG A 41 1.73 12.42 18.11
C ARG A 41 1.90 10.93 18.42
N ALA A 42 2.19 10.13 17.39
CA ALA A 42 2.48 8.71 17.55
C ALA A 42 3.74 8.51 18.41
N ALA A 43 4.84 9.20 18.10
CA ALA A 43 6.09 9.15 18.87
C ALA A 43 5.88 9.56 20.34
N GLN A 44 5.09 10.62 20.58
CA GLN A 44 4.72 11.04 21.93
C GLN A 44 3.89 9.96 22.66
N HIS A 45 3.00 9.25 21.96
CA HIS A 45 2.22 8.17 22.56
C HIS A 45 3.09 6.95 22.88
N LEU A 46 4.00 6.57 21.97
CA LEU A 46 4.91 5.44 22.17
C LEU A 46 5.83 5.62 23.38
N SER A 47 6.20 6.86 23.72
CA SER A 47 6.98 7.12 24.94
C SER A 47 6.18 6.98 26.24
N GLN A 48 4.85 6.96 26.15
CA GLN A 48 3.93 6.89 27.29
C GLN A 48 3.21 5.54 27.40
N CYS A 49 3.11 4.78 26.31
CA CYS A 49 2.39 3.52 26.24
C CYS A 49 3.31 2.36 25.78
N PRO A 50 3.72 1.48 26.71
CA PRO A 50 4.63 0.37 26.39
C PRO A 50 3.99 -0.71 25.51
N GLU A 51 2.66 -0.86 25.54
CA GLU A 51 1.96 -1.84 24.71
C GLU A 51 2.05 -1.47 23.22
N CYS A 52 1.78 -0.20 22.87
CA CYS A 52 1.95 0.29 21.51
C CYS A 52 3.43 0.24 21.06
N ALA A 53 4.38 0.42 21.98
CA ALA A 53 5.80 0.25 21.68
C ALA A 53 6.14 -1.21 21.34
N ALA A 54 5.61 -2.17 22.11
CA ALA A 54 5.77 -3.59 21.82
C ALA A 54 5.14 -3.99 20.47
N GLU A 55 4.01 -3.41 20.10
CA GLU A 55 3.40 -3.64 18.77
C GLU A 55 4.25 -3.06 17.62
N VAL A 56 4.85 -1.88 17.82
CA VAL A 56 5.83 -1.30 16.87
C VAL A 56 7.03 -2.23 16.69
N ASP A 57 7.58 -2.77 17.78
CA ASP A 57 8.70 -3.70 17.73
C ASP A 57 8.32 -5.01 17.01
N ALA A 58 7.12 -5.53 17.26
CA ALA A 58 6.60 -6.72 16.58
C ALA A 58 6.45 -6.49 15.07
N GLN A 59 5.90 -5.35 14.66
CA GLN A 59 5.78 -4.95 13.25
C GLN A 59 7.15 -4.78 12.58
N GLN A 60 8.10 -4.14 13.27
CA GLN A 60 9.47 -3.98 12.77
C GLN A 60 10.17 -5.34 12.60
N GLN A 61 9.98 -6.26 13.54
CA GLN A 61 10.53 -7.61 13.42
C GLN A 61 9.91 -8.39 12.26
N ALA A 62 8.59 -8.27 12.06
CA ALA A 62 7.92 -8.85 10.90
C ALA A 62 8.48 -8.29 9.59
N ARG A 63 8.70 -6.97 9.51
CA ARG A 63 9.31 -6.31 8.35
C ARG A 63 10.73 -6.81 8.08
N ILE A 64 11.54 -6.98 9.12
CA ILE A 64 12.90 -7.54 8.99
C ILE A 64 12.82 -8.98 8.47
N ALA A 65 11.95 -9.81 9.04
CA ALA A 65 11.76 -11.19 8.59
C ALA A 65 11.35 -11.27 7.12
N LEU A 66 10.42 -10.42 6.66
CA LEU A 66 10.02 -10.34 5.26
C LEU A 66 11.15 -9.87 4.33
N ARG A 67 11.99 -8.94 4.79
CA ARG A 67 13.18 -8.52 4.01
C ARG A 67 14.23 -9.62 3.94
N GLN A 68 14.30 -10.47 4.97
CA GLN A 68 15.24 -11.58 5.06
C GLN A 68 14.73 -12.86 4.37
N SER A 69 13.44 -12.97 4.03
CA SER A 69 12.86 -14.19 3.43
C SER A 69 13.36 -14.50 2.01
N GLY A 70 14.22 -13.65 1.45
CA GLY A 70 14.83 -13.85 0.14
C GLY A 70 14.00 -13.29 -1.01
N PRO A 71 14.60 -13.23 -2.22
CA PRO A 71 13.94 -12.68 -3.39
C PRO A 71 12.75 -13.56 -3.80
N ILE A 72 11.63 -12.91 -4.09
CA ILE A 72 10.48 -13.58 -4.69
C ILE A 72 10.83 -13.87 -6.16
N SER A 73 10.97 -15.14 -6.51
CA SER A 73 11.20 -15.54 -7.90
C SER A 73 9.93 -15.36 -8.72
N ILE A 74 10.05 -14.72 -9.89
CA ILE A 74 8.96 -14.60 -10.84
C ILE A 74 8.74 -15.98 -11.47
N PRO A 75 7.50 -16.51 -11.51
CA PRO A 75 7.21 -17.75 -12.21
C PRO A 75 7.64 -17.66 -13.68
N HIS A 76 8.47 -18.59 -14.14
CA HIS A 76 9.05 -18.56 -15.49
C HIS A 76 8.01 -18.47 -16.61
N GLY A 77 6.85 -19.12 -16.45
CA GLY A 77 5.76 -19.05 -17.44
C GLY A 77 5.12 -17.66 -17.56
N LEU A 78 4.98 -16.93 -16.44
CA LEU A 78 4.49 -15.55 -16.46
C LEU A 78 5.53 -14.63 -17.12
N HIS A 79 6.80 -14.81 -16.78
CA HIS A 79 7.87 -14.05 -17.41
C HIS A 79 7.89 -14.27 -18.93
N ASP A 80 7.86 -15.51 -19.40
CA ASP A 80 7.85 -15.84 -20.84
C ASP A 80 6.59 -15.33 -21.55
N SER A 81 5.44 -15.34 -20.86
CA SER A 81 4.21 -14.75 -21.42
C SER A 81 4.32 -13.23 -21.53
N LEU A 82 4.88 -12.54 -20.53
CA LEU A 82 5.04 -11.08 -20.54
C LEU A 82 6.05 -10.63 -21.60
N THR A 83 7.15 -11.38 -21.80
CA THR A 83 8.15 -11.06 -22.84
C THR A 83 7.62 -11.26 -24.26
N ARG A 84 6.54 -12.03 -24.44
CA ARG A 84 5.89 -12.25 -25.74
C ARG A 84 4.78 -11.25 -26.04
N ILE A 85 4.42 -10.36 -25.12
CA ILE A 85 3.42 -9.31 -25.39
C ILE A 85 3.99 -8.40 -26.48
N PRO A 86 3.40 -8.38 -27.68
CA PRO A 86 3.79 -7.42 -28.69
C PRO A 86 3.38 -6.05 -28.16
N LEU A 87 4.36 -5.16 -27.96
CA LEU A 87 4.11 -3.72 -27.90
C LEU A 87 3.67 -3.30 -29.30
N ALA A 88 2.43 -3.64 -29.68
CA ALA A 88 1.82 -3.08 -30.86
C ALA A 88 1.87 -1.56 -30.64
N ASP A 89 2.55 -0.86 -31.56
CA ASP A 89 2.64 0.60 -31.56
C ASP A 89 1.29 1.17 -31.15
N LEU A 90 1.22 1.83 -29.99
CA LEU A 90 -0.01 2.47 -29.57
C LEU A 90 -0.43 3.38 -30.72
N PRO A 91 -1.59 3.18 -31.35
CA PRO A 91 -2.05 4.04 -32.42
C PRO A 91 -2.54 5.35 -31.79
N GLY A 92 -1.58 6.19 -31.39
CA GLY A 92 -1.78 7.50 -30.77
C GLY A 92 -0.84 8.57 -31.34
N GLY A 93 -0.06 8.23 -32.36
CA GLY A 93 0.73 9.16 -33.16
C GLY A 93 0.26 9.22 -34.61
N ALA A 94 -1.05 9.18 -34.87
CA ALA A 94 -1.58 9.35 -36.21
C ALA A 94 -2.20 10.74 -36.37
N SER A 95 -1.36 11.63 -36.88
CA SER A 95 -1.72 12.69 -37.81
C SER A 95 -2.95 12.32 -38.64
N SER A 96 -3.87 13.28 -38.74
CA SER A 96 -5.06 13.28 -39.59
C SER A 96 -4.81 12.63 -40.95
N GLN A 97 -5.44 11.48 -41.22
CA GLN A 97 -5.74 11.07 -42.58
C GLN A 97 -7.01 10.21 -42.62
N THR A 98 -7.96 10.74 -43.37
CA THR A 98 -9.35 10.35 -43.53
C THR A 98 -9.53 9.09 -44.38
N SER A 99 -10.62 8.38 -44.09
CA SER A 99 -11.45 7.53 -44.97
C SER A 99 -10.80 6.28 -45.60
N ASN A 100 -11.28 5.07 -45.28
CA ASN A 100 -12.48 4.47 -45.89
C ASN A 100 -12.82 3.10 -45.25
N SER A 101 -14.10 2.75 -45.22
CA SER A 101 -14.72 1.61 -44.56
C SER A 101 -14.52 0.25 -45.24
N ASN A 102 -14.28 -0.82 -44.47
CA ASN A 102 -15.08 -2.08 -44.46
C ASN A 102 -14.43 -3.22 -43.66
N GLY A 103 -15.21 -3.82 -42.75
CA GLY A 103 -15.02 -5.22 -42.27
C GLY A 103 -14.26 -5.43 -40.95
N THR A 104 -14.99 -5.57 -39.84
CA THR A 104 -14.60 -6.44 -38.70
C THR A 104 -15.10 -7.87 -39.00
N PRO A 105 -14.57 -8.97 -38.41
CA PRO A 105 -14.03 -9.05 -37.04
C PRO A 105 -12.80 -9.97 -36.88
N ARG A 106 -11.70 -9.53 -36.24
CA ARG A 106 -10.69 -10.49 -35.73
C ARG A 106 -9.75 -9.94 -34.66
N ASN A 107 -10.29 -9.48 -33.53
CA ASN A 107 -9.51 -9.16 -32.32
C ASN A 107 -9.81 -10.13 -31.16
N GLU A 108 -10.21 -11.36 -31.46
CA GLU A 108 -10.58 -12.39 -30.48
C GLU A 108 -9.40 -13.26 -29.99
N ALA A 109 -8.18 -13.05 -30.50
CA ALA A 109 -7.02 -13.89 -30.17
C ALA A 109 -6.00 -13.27 -29.22
N VAL A 110 -6.29 -12.13 -28.57
CA VAL A 110 -5.32 -11.46 -27.67
C VAL A 110 -5.55 -11.78 -26.18
N PHE A 111 -6.71 -12.35 -25.80
CA PHE A 111 -7.01 -12.63 -24.38
C PHE A 111 -7.46 -14.07 -24.08
N GLY A 112 -7.21 -15.02 -24.97
CA GLY A 112 -7.60 -16.43 -24.79
C GLY A 112 -6.67 -17.29 -23.91
N PHE A 113 -5.59 -16.74 -23.36
CA PHE A 113 -4.51 -17.54 -22.75
C PHE A 113 -4.29 -17.36 -21.24
N LEU A 114 -5.06 -16.51 -20.54
CA LEU A 114 -4.83 -16.24 -19.10
C LEU A 114 -5.77 -17.01 -18.16
N THR A 115 -6.33 -18.14 -18.57
CA THR A 115 -7.23 -18.92 -17.69
C THR A 115 -6.48 -19.84 -16.72
N ASP A 116 -5.18 -20.07 -16.89
CA ASP A 116 -4.39 -20.74 -15.84
C ASP A 116 -3.87 -19.74 -14.81
N SER A 117 -4.83 -19.24 -14.03
CA SER A 117 -4.80 -19.14 -12.58
C SER A 117 -3.39 -19.11 -11.95
N PHE A 118 -2.79 -17.92 -11.91
CA PHE A 118 -1.95 -17.57 -10.77
C PHE A 118 -2.79 -17.84 -9.52
N ALA A 119 -2.29 -18.66 -8.60
CA ALA A 119 -3.00 -19.22 -7.45
C ALA A 119 -3.49 -18.15 -6.45
N ALA A 120 -4.48 -17.35 -6.85
CA ALA A 120 -5.21 -16.41 -6.02
C ALA A 120 -6.16 -17.10 -5.04
N THR A 121 -6.22 -18.43 -5.03
CA THR A 121 -7.16 -19.17 -4.16
C THR A 121 -6.61 -19.43 -2.75
N ARG A 122 -5.34 -19.12 -2.45
CA ARG A 122 -4.73 -19.38 -1.13
C ARG A 122 -4.74 -18.20 -0.15
N TRP A 123 -4.88 -16.96 -0.62
CA TRP A 123 -4.84 -15.78 0.27
C TRP A 123 -6.20 -15.45 0.91
N THR A 124 -7.31 -16.01 0.42
CA THR A 124 -8.64 -15.82 1.03
C THR A 124 -8.92 -16.77 2.21
N THR A 125 -8.09 -17.79 2.45
CA THR A 125 -8.30 -18.76 3.53
C THR A 125 -7.60 -18.39 4.84
N TRP A 126 -6.66 -17.44 4.85
CA TRP A 126 -5.90 -17.08 6.05
C TRP A 126 -6.59 -16.05 6.95
N TRP A 127 -7.61 -15.34 6.46
CA TRP A 127 -8.29 -14.23 7.16
C TRP A 127 -9.62 -14.60 7.84
N ARG A 128 -9.92 -15.90 7.93
CA ARG A 128 -11.12 -16.40 8.62
C ARG A 128 -10.74 -17.38 9.74
N LYS A 129 -10.00 -16.91 10.74
CA LYS A 129 -10.07 -17.46 12.09
C LYS A 129 -9.62 -16.45 13.12
#